data_AF-A0A165XV88-F1
#
_entry.id   AF-A0A165XV88-F1
#
_cell.length_a   1.000
_cell.length_b   1.000
_cell.length_c   1.000
_cell.angle_alpha   90.00
_cell.angle_beta   90.00
_cell.angle_gamma   90.00
#
_symmetry.space_group_name_H-M   'P 1'
#
loop_
_entity.id
_entity.type
_entity.pdbx_description
1 polymer ?
#
loop_
_entity_poly.entity_id
_entity_poly.type
_entity_poly.pdbx_seq_one_letter_code
_entity_poly.pdbx_strand_id
1 'polypeptide(L)'
;MYRMSILAALSVLGAYLAWDAPFSLDKTSLPESHRVVYLNSPVSFTGIILLISGTTVSGGDEWPGTPYWEYLPYESPGYDICWFNNPSKGLGDAQLSSEYIAYNVPLLAKKSATG
;
A
#
# COMPACT_ATOMS: atom_id res chain seq x y z
N MET A 1 12.32 51.04 10.28
CA MET A 1 11.43 50.47 9.24
C MET A 1 12.13 49.28 8.60
N TYR A 2 11.85 48.05 9.04
CA TYR A 2 12.00 46.84 8.24
C TYR A 2 10.81 45.94 8.59
N ARG A 3 9.96 45.70 7.60
CA ARG A 3 8.74 44.90 7.72
C ARG A 3 9.13 43.42 7.85
N MET A 4 8.71 42.81 8.95
CA MET A 4 8.91 41.40 9.23
C MET A 4 7.86 40.59 8.44
N SER A 5 8.30 39.89 7.39
CA SER A 5 7.44 39.02 6.57
C SER A 5 7.16 37.71 7.31
N ILE A 6 6.09 37.69 8.11
CA ILE A 6 5.57 36.50 8.82
C ILE A 6 4.67 35.68 7.88
N LEU A 7 5.14 35.29 6.69
CA LEU A 7 4.32 34.49 5.76
C LEU A 7 4.91 33.12 5.38
N ALA A 8 6.09 32.75 5.87
CA ALA A 8 6.69 31.44 5.54
C ALA A 8 6.49 30.36 6.63
N ALA A 9 5.94 30.70 7.80
CA ALA A 9 5.88 29.77 8.94
C ALA A 9 4.54 29.02 9.09
N LEU A 10 3.54 29.28 8.26
CA LEU A 10 2.21 28.67 8.41
C LEU A 10 1.99 27.36 7.63
N SER A 11 2.81 27.05 6.63
CA SER A 11 2.66 25.78 5.88
C SER A 11 3.23 24.59 6.64
N VAL A 12 4.21 24.81 7.52
CA VAL A 12 4.82 23.74 8.33
C VAL A 12 3.87 23.33 9.46
N LEU A 13 3.00 24.22 9.94
CA LEU A 13 2.16 23.94 11.12
C LEU A 13 0.94 23.04 10.81
N GLY A 14 0.49 22.98 9.56
CA GLY A 14 -0.66 22.16 9.13
C GLY A 14 -0.37 20.66 9.05
N ALA A 15 0.91 20.27 9.04
CA ALA A 15 1.33 18.86 9.03
C ALA A 15 1.37 18.22 10.42
N TYR A 16 1.27 18.99 11.51
CA TYR A 16 1.33 18.44 12.88
C TYR A 16 -0.01 17.91 13.40
N LEU A 17 -1.09 17.98 12.62
CA LEU A 17 -2.42 17.46 13.01
C LEU A 17 -2.91 16.27 12.16
N ALA A 18 -2.11 15.80 11.20
CA ALA A 18 -2.33 14.52 10.53
C ALA A 18 -1.25 13.55 11.03
N TRP A 19 -1.65 12.43 11.64
CA TRP A 19 -0.72 11.44 12.21
C TRP A 19 0.14 10.72 11.14
N ASP A 20 -0.19 10.84 9.86
CA ASP A 20 0.56 10.21 8.76
C ASP A 20 1.45 11.22 8.03
N ALA A 21 2.63 10.76 7.59
CA ALA A 21 3.52 11.55 6.76
C ALA A 21 2.83 11.95 5.43
N PRO A 22 3.09 13.16 4.90
CA PRO A 22 2.56 13.55 3.61
C PRO A 22 3.17 12.68 2.51
N PHE A 23 2.32 12.24 1.58
CA PHE A 23 2.76 11.52 0.38
C PHE A 23 3.50 12.49 -0.55
N SER A 24 4.67 12.08 -1.04
CA SER A 24 5.39 12.77 -2.12
C SER A 24 4.90 12.33 -3.50
N LEU A 25 4.28 11.16 -3.61
CA LEU A 25 3.66 10.66 -4.84
C LEU A 25 2.34 11.37 -5.15
N ASP A 26 2.12 11.65 -6.43
CA ASP A 26 0.82 12.14 -6.91
C ASP A 26 -0.22 11.03 -6.80
N LYS A 27 -1.25 11.24 -5.97
CA LYS A 27 -2.34 10.28 -5.74
C LYS A 27 -3.11 9.92 -7.01
N THR A 28 -3.09 10.75 -8.04
CA THR A 28 -3.73 10.46 -9.33
C THR A 28 -2.92 9.50 -10.21
N SER A 29 -1.64 9.31 -9.92
CA SER A 29 -0.75 8.34 -10.59
C SER A 29 -0.74 6.95 -9.92
N LEU A 30 -1.27 6.85 -8.69
CA LEU A 30 -1.37 5.61 -7.93
C LEU A 30 -2.43 4.59 -8.41
N PRO A 31 -3.60 4.96 -8.99
CA PRO A 31 -4.74 4.05 -9.11
C PRO A 31 -4.76 3.13 -10.34
N GLU A 32 -3.92 3.34 -11.36
CA GLU A 32 -4.14 2.66 -12.66
C GLU A 32 -3.13 1.55 -13.01
N SER A 33 -1.83 1.73 -12.78
CA SER A 33 -0.78 0.75 -13.11
C SER A 33 -0.29 -0.09 -11.92
N HIS A 34 -0.71 0.24 -10.70
CA HIS A 34 -0.16 -0.32 -9.46
C HIS A 34 -1.19 -1.10 -8.65
N ARG A 35 -2.29 -1.49 -9.30
CA ARG A 35 -3.38 -2.21 -8.65
C ARG A 35 -2.85 -3.51 -8.07
N VAL A 36 -3.05 -3.59 -6.76
CA VAL A 36 -3.15 -4.84 -6.05
C VAL A 36 -4.03 -5.79 -6.86
N VAL A 37 -3.45 -6.87 -7.37
CA VAL A 37 -4.20 -7.87 -8.16
C VAL A 37 -5.00 -8.74 -7.19
N TYR A 38 -6.31 -8.81 -7.42
CA TYR A 38 -7.37 -9.50 -6.65
C TYR A 38 -8.03 -10.52 -7.60
N LEU A 39 -8.51 -11.72 -7.25
CA LEU A 39 -8.50 -12.56 -6.04
C LEU A 39 -8.63 -14.00 -6.55
N ASN A 40 -7.90 -14.92 -5.95
CA ASN A 40 -8.24 -16.32 -6.07
C ASN A 40 -8.99 -16.74 -4.81
N SER A 41 -10.30 -16.48 -4.71
CA SER A 41 -11.04 -17.22 -3.69
C SER A 41 -12.58 -17.35 -3.85
N PRO A 42 -13.14 -18.57 -3.63
CA PRO A 42 -14.55 -18.89 -3.80
C PRO A 42 -15.42 -18.92 -2.52
N VAL A 43 -14.92 -18.56 -1.32
CA VAL A 43 -15.63 -18.79 -0.05
C VAL A 43 -15.50 -17.63 0.95
N SER A 44 -16.63 -17.00 1.28
CA SER A 44 -16.84 -16.00 2.36
C SER A 44 -15.64 -15.66 3.27
N PHE A 45 -15.05 -14.46 3.12
CA PHE A 45 -13.78 -14.06 3.72
C PHE A 45 -13.87 -13.35 5.07
N THR A 46 -12.88 -13.62 5.92
CA THR A 46 -12.69 -12.93 7.20
C THR A 46 -11.76 -11.74 7.06
N GLY A 47 -10.65 -11.86 6.32
CA GLY A 47 -9.67 -10.78 6.18
C GLY A 47 -8.92 -10.77 4.85
N ILE A 48 -8.25 -9.66 4.58
CA ILE A 48 -7.40 -9.45 3.41
C ILE A 48 -5.92 -9.49 3.79
N ILE A 49 -5.10 -10.18 3.00
CA ILE A 49 -3.64 -10.20 3.12
C ILE A 49 -3.01 -9.52 1.91
N LEU A 50 -2.23 -8.47 2.15
CA LEU A 50 -1.43 -7.77 1.14
C LEU A 50 0.03 -8.26 1.22
N LEU A 51 0.46 -8.98 0.19
CA LEU A 51 1.82 -9.48 0.06
C LEU A 51 2.74 -8.42 -0.57
N ILE A 52 3.87 -8.16 0.09
CA ILE A 52 4.85 -7.14 -0.30
C ILE A 52 6.16 -7.80 -0.67
N SER A 53 6.58 -7.58 -1.91
CA SER A 53 7.77 -8.20 -2.47
C SER A 53 9.09 -7.69 -1.92
N GLY A 54 10.09 -8.57 -1.96
CA GLY A 54 11.48 -8.24 -1.66
C GLY A 54 12.17 -7.36 -2.73
N THR A 55 13.41 -6.98 -2.45
CA THR A 55 14.26 -6.26 -3.42
C THR A 55 14.54 -7.12 -4.65
N THR A 56 14.63 -6.49 -5.83
CA THR A 56 14.82 -7.06 -7.18
C THR A 56 13.64 -7.82 -7.80
N VAL A 57 12.52 -7.99 -7.10
CA VAL A 57 11.39 -8.80 -7.57
C VAL A 57 10.06 -8.05 -7.48
N SER A 58 9.10 -8.44 -8.32
CA SER A 58 7.72 -7.92 -8.33
C SER A 58 6.77 -8.96 -7.74
N GLY A 59 5.64 -8.52 -7.17
CA GLY A 59 4.67 -9.43 -6.56
C GLY A 59 4.17 -10.54 -7.48
N GLY A 60 3.90 -10.19 -8.75
CA GLY A 60 3.47 -11.17 -9.76
C GLY A 60 4.53 -12.21 -10.13
N ASP A 61 5.81 -11.93 -9.85
CA ASP A 61 6.91 -12.88 -10.07
C ASP A 61 7.19 -13.71 -8.79
N GLU A 62 6.96 -13.14 -7.61
CA GLU A 62 7.33 -13.76 -6.33
C GLU A 62 6.26 -14.66 -5.72
N TRP A 63 4.99 -14.24 -5.76
CA TRP A 63 3.93 -14.87 -4.97
C TRP A 63 3.22 -16.06 -5.64
N PRO A 64 3.02 -16.11 -6.96
CA PRO A 64 2.41 -17.28 -7.59
C PRO A 64 3.21 -18.56 -7.31
N GLY A 65 2.52 -19.64 -6.95
CA GLY A 65 3.14 -20.92 -6.61
C GLY A 65 3.75 -21.00 -5.20
N THR A 66 3.60 -19.96 -4.37
CA THR A 66 4.05 -19.99 -2.98
C THR A 66 2.97 -20.51 -2.04
N PRO A 67 3.34 -21.09 -0.87
CA PRO A 67 2.38 -21.50 0.16
C PRO A 67 1.44 -20.37 0.62
N TYR A 68 1.92 -19.11 0.60
CA TYR A 68 1.11 -17.96 0.96
C TYR A 68 -0.06 -17.81 -0.01
N TRP A 69 0.21 -17.84 -1.32
CA TRP A 69 -0.83 -17.76 -2.35
C TRP A 69 -1.71 -19.02 -2.41
N GLU A 70 -1.12 -20.20 -2.25
CA GLU A 70 -1.80 -21.47 -2.49
C GLU A 70 -2.67 -21.93 -1.32
N TYR A 71 -2.31 -21.64 -0.07
CA TYR A 71 -2.99 -22.23 1.10
C TYR A 71 -3.85 -21.26 1.90
N LEU A 72 -3.40 -20.01 2.08
CA LEU A 72 -4.16 -19.05 2.90
C LEU A 72 -5.61 -18.79 2.43
N PRO A 73 -6.02 -18.94 1.14
CA PRO A 73 -7.43 -18.83 0.78
C PRO A 73 -8.29 -20.00 1.29
N TYR A 74 -7.67 -21.14 1.60
CA TYR A 74 -8.31 -22.39 2.00
C TYR A 74 -8.13 -22.73 3.49
N GLU A 75 -7.38 -21.92 4.24
CA GLU A 75 -7.32 -22.01 5.69
C GLU A 75 -8.69 -21.70 6.34
N SER A 76 -8.82 -21.99 7.63
CA SER A 76 -10.03 -21.66 8.40
C SER A 76 -9.67 -20.69 9.54
N PRO A 77 -10.02 -19.39 9.43
CA PRO A 77 -10.74 -18.76 8.33
C PRO A 77 -9.87 -18.55 7.08
N GLY A 78 -10.51 -18.51 5.91
CA GLY A 78 -9.85 -18.23 4.64
C GLY A 78 -9.60 -16.73 4.44
N TYR A 79 -8.56 -16.40 3.68
CA TYR A 79 -8.12 -15.03 3.42
C TYR A 79 -8.19 -14.64 1.95
N ASP A 80 -8.54 -13.38 1.71
CA ASP A 80 -8.46 -12.73 0.42
C ASP A 80 -7.01 -12.26 0.19
N ILE A 81 -6.32 -12.87 -0.76
CA ILE A 81 -4.91 -12.60 -1.00
C ILE A 81 -4.73 -11.70 -2.19
N CYS A 82 -3.81 -10.76 -2.03
CA CYS A 82 -3.40 -9.89 -3.08
C CYS A 82 -1.93 -9.48 -2.91
N TRP A 83 -1.31 -8.95 -3.97
CA TRP A 83 0.09 -8.50 -3.90
C TRP A 83 0.30 -7.15 -4.57
N PHE A 84 1.35 -6.46 -4.14
CA PHE A 84 1.80 -5.22 -4.74
C PHE A 84 2.92 -5.44 -5.76
N ASN A 85 2.74 -4.91 -6.97
CA ASN A 85 3.79 -4.85 -7.98
C ASN A 85 4.56 -3.53 -7.87
N ASN A 86 5.67 -3.54 -7.11
CA ASN A 86 6.55 -2.38 -6.99
C ASN A 86 7.14 -2.00 -8.36
N PRO A 87 6.95 -0.75 -8.85
CA PRO A 87 7.46 -0.31 -10.16
C PRO A 87 8.97 -0.42 -10.31
N SER A 88 9.68 -0.20 -9.20
CA SER A 88 11.13 -0.26 -9.15
C SER A 88 11.66 -1.65 -8.80
N LYS A 89 10.77 -2.65 -8.61
CA LYS A 89 11.12 -3.96 -8.03
C LYS A 89 11.90 -3.82 -6.71
N GLY A 90 11.58 -2.80 -5.91
CA GLY A 90 12.27 -2.50 -4.66
C GLY A 90 13.71 -1.95 -4.81
N LEU A 91 14.14 -1.57 -6.02
CA LEU A 91 15.45 -0.96 -6.28
C LEU A 91 15.45 0.58 -6.18
N GLY A 92 14.27 1.19 -6.17
CA GLY A 92 14.10 2.63 -6.02
C GLY A 92 14.18 3.08 -4.56
N ASP A 93 13.79 4.33 -4.31
CA ASP A 93 13.67 4.85 -2.94
C ASP A 93 12.64 4.03 -2.14
N ALA A 94 13.08 3.52 -1.00
CA ALA A 94 12.23 2.76 -0.10
C ALA A 94 11.11 3.62 0.50
N GLN A 95 11.30 4.93 0.63
CA GLN A 95 10.26 5.87 1.07
C GLN A 95 9.11 5.90 0.05
N LEU A 96 9.43 6.06 -1.24
CA LEU A 96 8.43 6.01 -2.31
C LEU A 96 7.74 4.65 -2.38
N SER A 97 8.50 3.55 -2.22
CA SER A 97 7.93 2.20 -2.16
C SER A 97 6.93 2.06 -1.01
N SER A 98 7.23 2.64 0.15
CA SER A 98 6.37 2.62 1.33
C SER A 98 5.11 3.46 1.13
N GLU A 99 5.18 4.54 0.38
CA GLU A 99 4.00 5.34 0.03
C GLU A 99 2.98 4.54 -0.79
N TYR A 100 3.41 3.72 -1.76
CA TYR A 100 2.47 2.84 -2.45
C TYR A 100 1.76 1.86 -1.49
N ILE A 101 2.47 1.33 -0.51
CA ILE A 101 1.91 0.41 0.50
C ILE A 101 0.93 1.16 1.39
N ALA A 102 1.35 2.29 1.96
CA ALA A 102 0.54 3.12 2.85
C ALA A 102 -0.74 3.64 2.17
N TYR A 103 -0.69 3.89 0.86
CA TYR A 103 -1.88 4.26 0.09
C TYR A 103 -2.90 3.11 -0.03
N ASN A 104 -2.42 1.87 -0.21
CA ASN A 104 -3.28 0.71 -0.45
C ASN A 104 -3.92 0.16 0.84
N VAL A 105 -3.17 0.10 1.95
CA VAL A 105 -3.66 -0.48 3.23
C VAL A 105 -5.06 0.02 3.64
N PRO A 106 -5.35 1.33 3.73
CA PRO A 106 -6.69 1.81 4.12
C PRO A 106 -7.77 1.53 3.06
N LEU A 107 -7.41 1.37 1.78
CA LEU A 107 -8.35 0.98 0.72
C LEU A 107 -8.72 -0.50 0.83
N LEU A 108 -7.76 -1.34 1.22
CA LEU A 108 -7.99 -2.76 1.43
C LEU A 108 -8.73 -3.02 2.74
N ALA A 109 -8.36 -2.33 3.83
CA ALA A 109 -9.02 -2.46 5.13
C ALA A 109 -10.55 -2.20 5.03
N LYS A 110 -10.97 -1.19 4.25
CA LYS A 110 -12.39 -0.90 3.98
C LYS A 110 -13.15 -2.02 3.27
N LYS A 111 -12.44 -2.93 2.59
CA LYS A 111 -13.00 -4.08 1.89
C LYS A 111 -12.90 -5.37 2.72
N SER A 112 -12.11 -5.35 3.79
CA SER A 112 -11.89 -6.48 4.68
C SER A 112 -13.02 -6.59 5.69
N ALA A 113 -13.42 -7.82 6.06
CA ALA A 113 -14.40 -8.03 7.13
C ALA A 113 -13.77 -7.88 8.54
N THR A 114 -12.44 -7.83 8.65
CA THR A 114 -11.71 -7.67 9.92
C THR A 114 -11.39 -6.23 10.32
N GLY A 115 -11.68 -5.24 9.47
CA GLY A 115 -11.59 -3.80 9.77
C GLY A 115 -10.38 -3.35 10.59
#